data_AF-A0A074RKD0-F1
#
_entry.id   AF-A0A074RKD0-F1
#
_cell.length_a   1.000
_cell.length_b   1.000
_cell.length_c   1.000
_cell.angle_alpha   90.00
_cell.angle_beta   90.00
_cell.angle_gamma   90.00
#
_symmetry.space_group_name_H-M   'P 1'
#
loop_
_entity.id
_entity.type
_entity.pdbx_description
1 polymer ?
#
loop_
_entity_poly.entity_id
_entity_poly.type
_entity_poly.pdbx_seq_one_letter_code
_entity_poly.pdbx_strand_id
1 'polypeptide(L)'
;MSSQYPPSDHKRQGIRKAMQTSLQWIKDAVRHPSSAPLPLTNPELLTAPNTASQNLLFSQPITLLLTPAPPPAELEVDCGVIIPAPGPTTQASVLDTKVGNPIEHKKSDNAGLSRLAGALRAIKSSVKLFPPLKSVVGALTGSLDIVQQFEKLINEPMLNAKNAMPDSVVIVINALDECNDNYSVWLLLDLLLRFAEHLPLKFFVSSRPEPLIQERMMSQGGASRSVVYLHDIEESIVEEDTKKYLTESLHSMIPLPPPEEIKLLAKRSRNLFIYAATLVQYIYPKDVHVDSNSWLRSMLATISDRKAMAENKYEVLDQLYTTVLKAVFNKRLNNNEKRRMQDVLWTVVCAREPMTSATIASLASLDEEQVLVALQALRSVVHVPEGRSLILTLHASFPEYMLDRSRLKRFHCDESNANKTLAFCCFNLMRSRLRFNICELESLYLTDDQVGNLDARVARCISPTLSYACRYWASHLRATPATENMHIMLLNFLSDQLLFWMEVLSLCWCIEIGALMMQHAQTWLLVR
;
A
#
# COMPACT_ATOMS: atom_id res chain seq x y z
N MET A 1 -26.02 28.38 20.73
CA MET A 1 -25.90 27.84 22.11
C MET A 1 -25.93 26.32 22.02
N SER A 2 -24.93 25.70 22.65
CA SER A 2 -24.73 24.28 22.97
C SER A 2 -25.60 23.20 22.32
N SER A 3 -24.93 22.23 21.70
CA SER A 3 -25.30 20.82 21.81
C SER A 3 -24.03 19.97 21.79
N GLN A 4 -23.73 19.40 22.96
CA GLN A 4 -22.67 18.44 23.24
C GLN A 4 -22.95 17.10 22.52
N TYR A 5 -21.90 16.47 21.98
CA TYR A 5 -21.87 15.04 21.70
C TYR A 5 -21.01 14.35 22.78
N PRO A 6 -21.37 13.12 23.22
CA PRO A 6 -20.79 12.53 24.43
C PRO A 6 -19.40 11.92 24.15
N PRO A 7 -18.51 11.87 25.16
CA PRO A 7 -17.22 11.21 25.06
C PRO A 7 -17.41 9.69 25.09
N SER A 8 -16.80 8.99 24.13
CA SER A 8 -16.78 7.52 24.09
C SER A 8 -15.72 6.98 25.06
N ASP A 9 -16.15 6.51 26.23
CA ASP A 9 -15.33 5.80 27.22
C ASP A 9 -14.83 4.45 26.68
N HIS A 10 -13.52 4.31 26.51
CA HIS A 10 -12.85 3.03 26.26
C HIS A 10 -11.64 2.85 27.18
N LYS A 11 -11.90 2.32 28.38
CA LYS A 11 -10.86 1.76 29.27
C LYS A 11 -10.07 0.66 28.57
N ARG A 12 -8.76 0.89 28.36
CA ARG A 12 -7.79 -0.13 27.93
C ARG A 12 -6.80 -0.44 29.06
N GLN A 13 -7.14 -1.38 29.92
CA GLN A 13 -6.22 -1.98 30.88
C GLN A 13 -5.70 -3.31 30.32
N GLY A 14 -4.38 -3.46 30.15
CA GLY A 14 -3.79 -4.80 29.93
C GLY A 14 -2.40 -4.82 29.29
N ILE A 15 -2.15 -3.98 28.28
CA ILE A 15 -0.94 -4.13 27.45
C ILE A 15 0.33 -3.75 28.22
N ARG A 16 0.31 -2.67 29.03
CA ARG A 16 1.49 -2.25 29.82
C ARG A 16 1.91 -3.29 30.87
N LYS A 17 0.95 -4.03 31.46
CA LYS A 17 1.24 -5.09 32.44
C LYS A 17 1.76 -6.36 31.75
N ALA A 18 1.19 -6.72 30.59
CA ALA A 18 1.72 -7.82 29.77
C ALA A 18 3.13 -7.52 29.23
N MET A 19 3.39 -6.28 28.81
CA MET A 19 4.72 -5.81 28.41
C MET A 19 5.74 -5.93 29.53
N GLN A 20 5.37 -5.69 30.79
CA GLN A 20 6.27 -5.87 31.94
C GLN A 20 6.63 -7.34 32.20
N THR A 21 5.69 -8.27 32.02
CA THR A 21 5.95 -9.70 32.19
C THR A 21 6.80 -10.25 31.05
N SER A 22 6.51 -9.87 29.81
CA SER A 22 7.33 -10.24 28.64
C SER A 22 8.71 -9.59 28.67
N LEU A 23 8.84 -8.38 29.24
CA LEU A 23 10.12 -7.69 29.43
C LEU A 23 11.07 -8.47 30.34
N GLN A 24 10.55 -9.05 31.42
CA GLN A 24 11.37 -9.84 32.32
C GLN A 24 11.87 -11.11 31.60
N TRP A 25 10.98 -11.77 30.86
CA TRP A 25 11.33 -12.96 30.08
C TRP A 25 12.36 -12.69 28.97
N ILE A 26 12.20 -11.63 28.16
CA ILE A 26 13.15 -11.29 27.08
C ILE A 26 14.52 -10.93 27.67
N LYS A 27 14.57 -10.17 28.77
CA LYS A 27 15.83 -9.85 29.47
C LYS A 27 16.55 -11.10 29.97
N ASP A 28 15.81 -12.08 30.46
CA ASP A 28 16.37 -13.33 30.97
C ASP A 28 16.86 -14.24 29.81
N ALA A 29 16.13 -14.29 28.69
CA ALA A 29 16.49 -15.04 27.49
C ALA A 29 17.72 -14.47 26.75
N VAL A 30 17.89 -13.14 26.74
CA VAL A 30 19.05 -12.46 26.13
C VAL A 30 20.30 -12.56 27.02
N ARG A 31 20.15 -12.61 28.35
CA ARG A 31 21.28 -12.71 29.30
C ARG A 31 21.77 -14.13 29.52
N HIS A 32 20.90 -15.14 29.44
CA HIS A 32 21.24 -16.53 29.75
C HIS A 32 20.60 -17.52 28.76
N PRO A 33 21.14 -17.61 27.52
CA PRO A 33 20.57 -18.46 26.47
C PRO A 33 20.56 -19.97 26.79
N SER A 34 21.33 -20.42 27.78
CA SER A 34 21.51 -21.85 28.12
C SER A 34 20.70 -22.33 29.33
N SER A 35 19.90 -21.48 29.99
CA SER A 35 19.23 -21.83 31.26
C SER A 35 17.77 -21.42 31.40
N ALA A 36 17.10 -21.01 30.32
CA ALA A 36 15.66 -20.72 30.36
C ALA A 36 14.85 -22.04 30.28
N PRO A 37 13.95 -22.34 31.23
CA PRO A 37 13.05 -23.49 31.09
C PRO A 37 12.08 -23.23 29.94
N LEU A 38 11.92 -24.24 29.07
CA LEU A 38 10.97 -24.21 27.97
C LEU A 38 9.55 -23.92 28.47
N PRO A 39 8.73 -23.15 27.74
CA PRO A 39 7.33 -22.97 28.07
C PRO A 39 6.62 -24.33 28.02
N LEU A 40 5.69 -24.55 28.94
CA LEU A 40 4.77 -25.69 28.95
C LEU A 40 4.18 -25.87 27.56
N THR A 41 4.66 -26.89 26.86
CA THR A 41 4.15 -27.36 25.58
C THR A 41 2.81 -28.05 25.81
N ASN A 42 1.73 -27.52 25.25
CA ASN A 42 0.55 -28.33 24.92
C ASN A 42 0.87 -29.04 23.59
N PRO A 43 1.02 -30.37 23.56
CA PRO A 43 1.52 -31.08 22.40
C PRO A 43 0.36 -31.56 21.51
N GLU A 44 -0.32 -30.64 20.82
CA GLU A 44 -1.20 -30.98 19.69
C GLU A 44 -1.25 -29.81 18.71
N LEU A 45 -0.17 -29.59 17.93
CA LEU A 45 -0.18 -28.83 16.66
C LEU A 45 1.25 -28.79 16.10
N LEU A 46 1.77 -29.95 15.71
CA LEU A 46 2.96 -30.05 14.85
C LEU A 46 2.68 -31.07 13.74
N THR A 47 2.19 -30.56 12.62
CA THR A 47 2.48 -31.13 11.30
C THR A 47 2.71 -29.97 10.33
N ALA A 48 3.98 -29.75 10.00
CA ALA A 48 4.39 -28.87 8.92
C ALA A 48 3.95 -29.44 7.55
N PRO A 49 3.93 -28.60 6.51
CA PRO A 49 4.55 -29.04 5.27
C PRO A 49 5.55 -28.02 4.71
N ASN A 50 6.76 -28.55 4.50
CA ASN A 50 7.68 -28.40 3.38
C ASN A 50 7.77 -27.07 2.62
N THR A 51 8.98 -26.52 2.74
CA THR A 51 9.70 -25.57 1.89
C THR A 51 9.54 -25.79 0.38
N ALA A 52 9.22 -24.71 -0.33
CA ALA A 52 9.71 -24.45 -1.68
C ALA A 52 9.99 -22.95 -1.82
N SER A 53 11.26 -22.64 -2.06
CA SER A 53 11.83 -21.30 -2.23
C SER A 53 11.28 -20.60 -3.46
N GLN A 54 10.72 -19.39 -3.33
CA GLN A 54 10.62 -18.43 -4.43
C GLN A 54 10.85 -17.00 -3.90
N ASN A 55 11.89 -16.36 -4.45
CA ASN A 55 12.22 -14.95 -4.25
C ASN A 55 11.14 -14.08 -4.90
N LEU A 56 10.56 -13.13 -4.15
CA LEU A 56 9.66 -12.12 -4.70
C LEU A 56 10.02 -10.73 -4.16
N LEU A 57 10.24 -9.80 -5.09
CA LEU A 57 10.59 -8.39 -4.91
C LEU A 57 9.32 -7.61 -4.53
N PHE A 58 9.43 -6.65 -3.60
CA PHE A 58 8.29 -5.92 -3.04
C PHE A 58 8.39 -4.42 -3.29
N SER A 59 7.45 -3.87 -4.06
CA SER A 59 7.15 -2.43 -4.16
C SER A 59 5.67 -2.23 -3.85
N GLN A 60 5.35 -1.25 -2.99
CA GLN A 60 3.97 -0.90 -2.61
C GLN A 60 3.52 0.40 -3.30
N PRO A 61 2.22 0.72 -3.31
CA PRO A 61 1.72 1.91 -4.03
C PRO A 61 0.63 2.72 -3.34
N ILE A 62 0.62 3.97 -3.77
CA ILE A 62 -0.54 4.84 -3.75
C ILE A 62 -0.52 5.58 -5.09
N THR A 63 -1.61 5.54 -5.84
CA THR A 63 -1.83 6.39 -7.03
C THR A 63 -2.94 7.40 -6.71
N LEU A 64 -2.72 8.66 -7.12
CA LEU A 64 -3.62 9.78 -6.88
C LEU A 64 -4.91 9.67 -7.69
N LEU A 65 -6.05 9.90 -7.04
CA LEU A 65 -7.31 10.26 -7.70
C LEU A 65 -7.15 11.69 -8.26
N LEU A 66 -7.06 11.81 -9.59
CA LEU A 66 -7.18 13.10 -10.27
C LEU A 66 -8.62 13.63 -10.06
N THR A 67 -8.74 14.89 -9.67
CA THR A 67 -10.03 15.57 -9.54
C THR A 67 -10.70 15.65 -10.93
N PRO A 68 -11.95 15.18 -11.09
CA PRO A 68 -12.65 15.30 -12.37
C PRO A 68 -12.95 16.78 -12.68
N ALA A 69 -12.78 17.16 -13.94
CA ALA A 69 -13.25 18.45 -14.45
C ALA A 69 -14.79 18.53 -14.37
N PRO A 70 -15.37 19.72 -14.16
CA PRO A 70 -16.83 19.88 -14.12
C PRO A 70 -17.45 19.48 -15.47
N PRO A 71 -18.65 18.87 -15.47
CA PRO A 71 -19.30 18.44 -16.70
C PRO A 71 -19.67 19.65 -17.58
N PRO A 72 -19.49 19.57 -18.90
CA PRO A 72 -20.07 20.56 -19.81
C PRO A 72 -21.60 20.47 -19.82
N ALA A 73 -22.24 21.61 -20.03
CA ALA A 73 -23.69 21.76 -20.05
C ALA A 73 -24.37 20.78 -21.03
N GLU A 74 -25.47 20.20 -20.57
CA GLU A 74 -26.30 19.22 -21.28
C GLU A 74 -26.74 19.74 -22.66
N LEU A 75 -26.39 19.00 -23.71
CA LEU A 75 -27.06 19.03 -25.00
C LEU A 75 -27.88 17.75 -25.11
N GLU A 76 -29.20 17.90 -25.14
CA GLU A 76 -30.15 16.82 -25.37
C GLU A 76 -29.86 16.14 -26.71
N VAL A 77 -29.57 14.83 -26.67
CA VAL A 77 -29.55 13.97 -27.85
C VAL A 77 -30.58 12.87 -27.63
N ASP A 78 -31.71 13.04 -28.30
CA ASP A 78 -32.78 12.07 -28.46
C ASP A 78 -32.32 10.94 -29.40
N CYS A 79 -32.29 9.70 -28.92
CA CYS A 79 -32.05 8.51 -29.76
C CYS A 79 -32.86 7.33 -29.22
N GLY A 80 -33.83 6.91 -30.04
CA GLY A 80 -34.89 5.98 -29.71
C GLY A 80 -34.47 4.53 -29.46
N VAL A 81 -35.32 3.87 -28.68
CA VAL A 81 -35.27 2.47 -28.29
C VAL A 81 -35.60 1.57 -29.49
N ILE A 82 -34.71 0.63 -29.82
CA ILE A 82 -35.00 -0.50 -30.70
C ILE A 82 -34.78 -1.80 -29.92
N ILE A 83 -35.88 -2.53 -29.70
CA ILE A 83 -35.93 -3.88 -29.14
C ILE A 83 -35.85 -4.89 -30.30
N PRO A 84 -35.08 -6.00 -30.17
CA PRO A 84 -35.38 -7.22 -30.90
C PRO A 84 -35.92 -8.34 -30.00
N ALA A 85 -36.90 -9.06 -30.55
CA ALA A 85 -37.65 -10.17 -29.98
C ALA A 85 -36.88 -11.52 -29.99
N PRO A 86 -37.35 -12.56 -29.27
CA PRO A 86 -36.59 -13.79 -29.04
C PRO A 86 -36.96 -14.94 -30.00
N GLY A 87 -36.02 -15.88 -30.17
CA GLY A 87 -36.31 -17.24 -30.61
C GLY A 87 -35.03 -18.03 -30.96
N PRO A 88 -35.10 -19.37 -31.14
CA PRO A 88 -35.95 -20.34 -30.47
C PRO A 88 -35.14 -21.44 -29.75
N THR A 89 -35.87 -22.22 -28.96
CA THR A 89 -35.47 -23.39 -28.18
C THR A 89 -35.08 -24.57 -29.07
N THR A 90 -33.99 -25.29 -28.72
CA THR A 90 -33.70 -26.63 -29.25
C THR A 90 -33.49 -27.60 -28.09
N GLN A 91 -34.29 -28.67 -28.09
CA GLN A 91 -34.25 -29.81 -27.17
C GLN A 91 -33.20 -30.86 -27.59
N ALA A 92 -33.00 -31.82 -26.68
CA ALA A 92 -32.32 -33.12 -26.78
C ALA A 92 -30.89 -33.10 -26.21
N SER A 93 -30.46 -34.03 -25.36
CA SER A 93 -31.02 -35.32 -24.94
C SER A 93 -30.38 -35.76 -23.62
N VAL A 94 -31.21 -36.32 -22.76
CA VAL A 94 -30.85 -37.05 -21.53
C VAL A 94 -30.12 -38.35 -21.89
N LEU A 95 -29.00 -38.62 -21.20
CA LEU A 95 -28.52 -39.98 -20.99
C LEU A 95 -28.37 -40.19 -19.48
N ASP A 96 -29.31 -40.96 -18.93
CA ASP A 96 -29.28 -41.47 -17.56
C ASP A 96 -28.19 -42.53 -17.41
N THR A 97 -27.33 -42.38 -16.40
CA THR A 97 -26.72 -43.55 -15.75
C THR A 97 -26.80 -43.42 -14.23
N LYS A 98 -27.57 -44.37 -13.68
CA LYS A 98 -27.91 -44.68 -12.28
C LYS A 98 -26.90 -44.30 -11.19
N VAL A 99 -27.40 -43.49 -10.26
CA VAL A 99 -27.59 -43.76 -8.82
C VAL A 99 -26.53 -44.66 -8.15
N GLY A 100 -25.64 -44.01 -7.40
CA GLY A 100 -25.03 -44.53 -6.17
C GLY A 100 -25.49 -43.68 -4.98
N ASN A 101 -25.89 -44.32 -3.89
CA ASN A 101 -26.58 -43.74 -2.72
C ASN A 101 -25.89 -42.51 -2.09
N PRO A 102 -26.69 -41.61 -1.48
CA PRO A 102 -26.18 -40.43 -0.80
C PRO A 102 -25.50 -40.82 0.51
N ILE A 103 -24.27 -40.36 0.69
CA ILE A 103 -23.61 -40.37 2.00
C ILE A 103 -24.38 -39.38 2.87
N GLU A 104 -25.06 -39.90 3.89
CA GLU A 104 -25.66 -39.15 4.97
C GLU A 104 -24.64 -38.16 5.53
N HIS A 105 -24.84 -36.87 5.26
CA HIS A 105 -24.23 -35.82 6.07
C HIS A 105 -24.83 -35.94 7.48
N LYS A 106 -24.06 -36.63 8.33
CA LYS A 106 -24.22 -36.66 9.78
C LYS A 106 -24.50 -35.22 10.25
N LYS A 107 -25.73 -35.00 10.69
CA LYS A 107 -26.24 -33.77 11.29
C LYS A 107 -25.50 -33.56 12.62
N SER A 108 -24.27 -33.07 12.53
CA SER A 108 -23.39 -32.82 13.67
C SER A 108 -23.74 -31.47 14.29
N ASP A 109 -24.43 -31.55 15.43
CA ASP A 109 -24.68 -30.52 16.44
C ASP A 109 -24.66 -29.05 15.98
N ASN A 110 -25.74 -28.67 15.30
CA ASN A 110 -26.09 -27.27 15.08
C ASN A 110 -26.57 -26.55 16.36
N ALA A 111 -26.66 -27.26 17.50
CA ALA A 111 -27.11 -26.68 18.77
C ALA A 111 -26.07 -25.76 19.41
N GLY A 112 -24.77 -26.07 19.29
CA GLY A 112 -23.67 -25.25 19.83
C GLY A 112 -23.49 -23.94 19.06
N LEU A 113 -23.50 -24.02 17.72
CA LEU A 113 -23.39 -22.86 16.82
C LEU A 113 -24.63 -21.96 16.88
N SER A 114 -25.83 -22.52 17.01
CA SER A 114 -27.06 -21.74 17.21
C SER A 114 -27.08 -21.02 18.56
N ARG A 115 -26.51 -21.63 19.61
CA ARG A 115 -26.38 -21.01 20.94
C ARG A 115 -25.28 -19.94 20.97
N LEU A 116 -24.16 -20.14 20.26
CA LEU A 116 -23.11 -19.14 20.09
C LEU A 116 -23.59 -17.94 19.26
N ALA A 117 -24.32 -18.19 18.17
CA ALA A 117 -24.95 -17.15 17.36
C ALA A 117 -26.04 -16.39 18.13
N GLY A 118 -26.83 -17.07 18.95
CA GLY A 118 -27.78 -16.47 19.89
C GLY A 118 -27.09 -15.60 20.95
N ALA A 119 -25.98 -16.07 21.50
CA ALA A 119 -25.16 -15.34 22.46
C ALA A 119 -24.48 -14.12 21.82
N LEU A 120 -23.94 -14.24 20.61
CA LEU A 120 -23.35 -13.12 19.86
C LEU A 120 -24.40 -12.08 19.45
N ARG A 121 -25.63 -12.51 19.10
CA ARG A 121 -26.75 -11.60 18.81
C ARG A 121 -27.23 -10.87 20.06
N ALA A 122 -27.29 -11.56 21.21
CA ALA A 122 -27.60 -10.98 22.52
C ALA A 122 -26.48 -10.05 23.04
N ILE A 123 -25.21 -10.36 22.75
CA ILE A 123 -24.06 -9.51 23.07
C ILE A 123 -24.05 -8.27 22.17
N LYS A 124 -24.37 -8.42 20.87
CA LYS A 124 -24.48 -7.33 19.89
C LYS A 124 -25.61 -6.34 20.22
N SER A 125 -26.75 -6.82 20.74
CA SER A 125 -27.81 -5.96 21.29
C SER A 125 -27.41 -5.27 22.61
N SER A 126 -26.35 -5.76 23.27
CA SER A 126 -25.82 -5.23 24.54
C SER A 126 -24.59 -4.31 24.35
N VAL A 127 -24.17 -4.04 23.11
CA VAL A 127 -22.96 -3.26 22.75
C VAL A 127 -22.99 -1.80 23.20
N LYS A 128 -24.08 -1.32 23.82
CA LYS A 128 -24.09 -0.01 24.46
C LYS A 128 -23.43 0.03 25.85
N LEU A 129 -22.97 -1.08 26.45
CA LEU A 129 -22.67 -1.08 27.90
C LEU A 129 -21.29 -1.51 28.43
N PHE A 130 -20.38 -2.19 27.70
CA PHE A 130 -19.14 -2.70 28.35
C PHE A 130 -17.89 -2.81 27.44
N PRO A 131 -16.84 -1.99 27.64
CA PRO A 131 -15.56 -2.05 26.91
C PRO A 131 -14.77 -3.37 26.98
N PRO A 132 -14.73 -4.12 28.12
CA PRO A 132 -14.04 -5.42 28.17
C PRO A 132 -14.63 -6.47 27.23
N LEU A 133 -15.95 -6.42 26.98
CA LEU A 133 -16.59 -7.28 26.00
C LEU A 133 -16.14 -6.96 24.56
N LYS A 134 -15.77 -5.71 24.23
CA LYS A 134 -15.25 -5.35 22.91
C LYS A 134 -13.85 -5.91 22.67
N SER A 135 -12.99 -5.95 23.69
CA SER A 135 -11.67 -6.59 23.61
C SER A 135 -11.75 -8.12 23.55
N VAL A 136 -12.70 -8.71 24.28
CA VAL A 136 -12.94 -10.16 24.25
C VAL A 136 -13.61 -10.56 22.93
N VAL A 137 -14.58 -9.79 22.44
CA VAL A 137 -15.13 -9.95 21.09
C VAL A 137 -14.04 -9.76 20.05
N GLY A 138 -13.15 -8.76 20.18
CA GLY A 138 -12.01 -8.53 19.30
C GLY A 138 -11.02 -9.71 19.26
N ALA A 139 -10.66 -10.24 20.42
CA ALA A 139 -9.79 -11.41 20.55
C ALA A 139 -10.47 -12.70 20.05
N LEU A 140 -11.76 -12.87 20.33
CA LEU A 140 -12.55 -14.00 19.82
C LEU A 140 -12.76 -13.89 18.31
N THR A 141 -13.02 -12.71 17.77
CA THR A 141 -13.09 -12.48 16.32
C THR A 141 -11.73 -12.72 15.68
N GLY A 142 -10.63 -12.34 16.32
CA GLY A 142 -9.28 -12.67 15.87
C GLY A 142 -8.95 -14.17 15.91
N SER A 143 -9.72 -14.97 16.66
CA SER A 143 -9.62 -16.44 16.66
C SER A 143 -10.54 -17.11 15.63
N LEU A 144 -11.46 -16.37 15.03
CA LEU A 144 -12.29 -16.87 13.93
C LEU A 144 -11.47 -16.88 12.64
N ASP A 145 -11.78 -17.82 11.75
CA ASP A 145 -11.26 -17.74 10.39
C ASP A 145 -11.78 -16.48 9.68
N ILE A 146 -11.06 -16.04 8.66
CA ILE A 146 -11.36 -14.80 7.94
C ILE A 146 -12.77 -14.77 7.30
N VAL A 147 -13.31 -15.94 6.92
CA VAL A 147 -14.64 -16.04 6.31
C VAL A 147 -15.70 -15.75 7.38
N GLN A 148 -15.54 -16.34 8.56
CA GLN A 148 -16.37 -16.09 9.73
C GLN A 148 -16.25 -14.64 10.20
N GLN A 149 -15.04 -14.06 10.18
CA GLN A 149 -14.85 -12.64 10.48
C GLN A 149 -15.64 -11.76 9.50
N PHE A 150 -15.49 -11.98 8.20
CA PHE A 150 -16.20 -11.23 7.17
C PHE A 150 -17.73 -11.37 7.33
N GLU A 151 -18.21 -12.58 7.60
CA GLU A 151 -19.64 -12.85 7.78
C GLU A 151 -20.20 -12.10 9.00
N LYS A 152 -19.52 -12.17 10.15
CA LYS A 152 -20.00 -11.59 11.41
C LYS A 152 -19.78 -10.09 11.53
N LEU A 153 -18.71 -9.57 10.91
CA LEU A 153 -18.28 -8.17 11.04
C LEU A 153 -18.69 -7.29 9.87
N ILE A 154 -18.95 -7.87 8.69
CA ILE A 154 -19.34 -7.11 7.50
C ILE A 154 -20.72 -7.58 7.02
N ASN A 155 -20.87 -8.85 6.64
CA ASN A 155 -22.09 -9.34 6.00
C ASN A 155 -23.36 -9.16 6.87
N GLU A 156 -23.38 -9.76 8.06
CA GLU A 156 -24.54 -9.67 8.96
C GLU A 156 -24.84 -8.22 9.38
N PRO A 157 -23.86 -7.39 9.83
CA PRO A 157 -24.12 -5.99 10.13
C PRO A 157 -24.71 -5.21 8.95
N MET A 158 -24.17 -5.37 7.74
CA MET A 158 -24.64 -4.65 6.55
C MET A 158 -26.06 -5.07 6.14
N LEU A 159 -26.37 -6.37 6.20
CA LEU A 159 -27.73 -6.86 5.96
C LEU A 159 -28.73 -6.29 6.98
N ASN A 160 -28.36 -6.21 8.26
CA ASN A 160 -29.22 -5.63 9.30
C ASN A 160 -29.39 -4.11 9.14
N ALA A 161 -28.38 -3.43 8.60
CA ALA A 161 -28.38 -1.99 8.35
C ALA A 161 -28.95 -1.61 6.97
N LYS A 162 -29.35 -2.58 6.15
CA LYS A 162 -29.77 -2.38 4.74
C LYS A 162 -30.80 -1.25 4.56
N ASN A 163 -31.81 -1.19 5.43
CA ASN A 163 -32.88 -0.19 5.34
C ASN A 163 -32.47 1.22 5.78
N ALA A 164 -31.34 1.36 6.48
CA ALA A 164 -30.81 2.63 6.95
C ALA A 164 -29.65 3.14 6.07
N MET A 165 -29.19 2.33 5.11
CA MET A 165 -28.09 2.66 4.22
C MET A 165 -28.60 3.32 2.93
N PRO A 166 -27.85 4.28 2.36
CA PRO A 166 -28.13 4.79 1.02
C PRO A 166 -28.03 3.68 -0.03
N ASP A 167 -28.88 3.71 -1.06
CA ASP A 167 -28.99 2.68 -2.10
C ASP A 167 -27.75 2.53 -3.03
N SER A 168 -26.64 3.23 -2.78
CA SER A 168 -25.49 3.27 -3.69
C SER A 168 -24.16 3.56 -3.00
N VAL A 169 -23.88 2.88 -1.89
CA VAL A 169 -22.52 2.90 -1.32
C VAL A 169 -21.60 2.03 -2.17
N VAL A 170 -20.55 2.65 -2.71
CA VAL A 170 -19.51 1.99 -3.49
C VAL A 170 -18.22 1.97 -2.69
N ILE A 171 -17.62 0.79 -2.53
CA ILE A 171 -16.28 0.60 -1.96
C ILE A 171 -15.30 0.45 -3.12
N VAL A 172 -14.34 1.37 -3.20
CA VAL A 172 -13.28 1.35 -4.21
C VAL A 172 -12.03 0.73 -3.61
N ILE A 173 -11.60 -0.39 -4.16
CA ILE A 173 -10.34 -1.07 -3.83
C ILE A 173 -9.40 -0.80 -5.00
N ASN A 174 -8.50 0.15 -4.83
CA ASN A 174 -7.60 0.55 -5.90
C ASN A 174 -6.31 -0.29 -5.88
N ALA A 175 -5.90 -0.76 -7.07
CA ALA A 175 -4.63 -1.42 -7.35
C ALA A 175 -4.32 -2.61 -6.44
N LEU A 176 -5.24 -3.57 -6.45
CA LEU A 176 -5.20 -4.76 -5.61
C LEU A 176 -3.93 -5.61 -5.82
N ASP A 177 -3.42 -5.67 -7.05
CA ASP A 177 -2.20 -6.39 -7.44
C ASP A 177 -0.96 -5.93 -6.66
N GLU A 178 -0.99 -4.72 -6.11
CA GLU A 178 0.17 -4.18 -5.45
C GLU A 178 0.24 -4.53 -3.95
N CYS A 179 -0.64 -5.43 -3.51
CA CYS A 179 -0.59 -6.05 -2.21
C CYS A 179 0.51 -7.13 -2.17
N ASN A 180 1.38 -7.06 -1.16
CA ASN A 180 2.56 -7.93 -1.05
C ASN A 180 2.25 -9.41 -0.72
N ASP A 181 1.01 -9.74 -0.34
CA ASP A 181 0.65 -11.10 0.01
C ASP A 181 -0.42 -11.64 -0.93
N ASN A 182 0.04 -12.47 -1.87
CA ASN A 182 -0.79 -13.18 -2.83
C ASN A 182 -1.89 -14.01 -2.16
N TYR A 183 -1.63 -14.57 -0.97
CA TYR A 183 -2.65 -15.33 -0.24
C TYR A 183 -3.76 -14.40 0.28
N SER A 184 -3.39 -13.28 0.90
CA SER A 184 -4.36 -12.26 1.33
C SER A 184 -5.16 -11.68 0.17
N VAL A 185 -4.53 -11.42 -0.98
CA VAL A 185 -5.22 -10.96 -2.20
C VAL A 185 -6.24 -11.99 -2.67
N TRP A 186 -5.80 -13.25 -2.78
CA TRP A 186 -6.67 -14.37 -3.16
C TRP A 186 -7.88 -14.47 -2.23
N LEU A 187 -7.63 -14.38 -0.93
CA LEU A 187 -8.63 -14.50 0.12
C LEU A 187 -9.63 -13.35 0.08
N LEU A 188 -9.16 -12.12 -0.10
CA LEU A 188 -10.02 -10.94 -0.27
C LEU A 188 -10.92 -11.09 -1.49
N LEU A 189 -10.36 -11.50 -2.64
CA LEU A 189 -11.16 -11.74 -3.85
C LEU A 189 -12.20 -12.84 -3.63
N ASP A 190 -11.85 -13.94 -2.97
CA ASP A 190 -12.81 -15.00 -2.63
C ASP A 190 -13.98 -14.47 -1.79
N LEU A 191 -13.69 -13.68 -0.75
CA LEU A 191 -14.73 -13.08 0.10
C LEU A 191 -15.63 -12.13 -0.69
N LEU A 192 -15.05 -11.25 -1.51
CA LEU A 192 -15.82 -10.30 -2.32
C LEU A 192 -16.72 -11.04 -3.31
N LEU A 193 -16.18 -12.01 -4.05
CA LEU A 193 -16.96 -12.78 -5.02
C LEU A 193 -18.06 -13.60 -4.35
N ARG A 194 -17.83 -14.09 -3.13
CA ARG A 194 -18.81 -14.88 -2.36
C ARG A 194 -19.93 -14.04 -1.74
N PHE A 195 -19.64 -12.84 -1.26
CA PHE A 195 -20.60 -12.07 -0.44
C PHE A 195 -21.15 -10.81 -1.12
N ALA A 196 -20.48 -10.25 -2.15
CA ALA A 196 -20.85 -8.96 -2.72
C ALA A 196 -22.29 -8.92 -3.26
N GLU A 197 -22.77 -9.99 -3.90
CA GLU A 197 -24.12 -10.04 -4.47
C GLU A 197 -25.23 -9.92 -3.42
N HIS A 198 -24.92 -10.22 -2.15
CA HIS A 198 -25.89 -10.23 -1.06
C HIS A 198 -25.80 -8.98 -0.17
N LEU A 199 -24.77 -8.16 -0.38
CA LEU A 199 -24.53 -6.95 0.39
C LEU A 199 -25.26 -5.76 -0.22
N PRO A 200 -25.74 -4.80 0.59
CA PRO A 200 -26.19 -3.49 0.11
C PRO A 200 -24.99 -2.58 -0.23
N LEU A 201 -23.94 -3.15 -0.82
CA LEU A 201 -22.67 -2.49 -1.16
C LEU A 201 -22.27 -2.90 -2.57
N LYS A 202 -21.71 -1.95 -3.33
CA LYS A 202 -21.05 -2.23 -4.61
C LYS A 202 -19.54 -2.18 -4.39
N PHE A 203 -18.81 -3.08 -5.03
CA PHE A 203 -17.35 -3.09 -4.98
C PHE A 203 -16.80 -2.76 -6.36
N PHE A 204 -15.91 -1.77 -6.43
CA PHE A 204 -15.13 -1.46 -7.61
C PHE A 204 -13.68 -1.77 -7.31
N VAL A 205 -13.11 -2.75 -8.01
CA VAL A 205 -11.73 -3.19 -7.80
C VAL A 205 -10.92 -2.87 -9.05
N SER A 206 -9.83 -2.14 -8.90
CA SER A 206 -8.84 -1.96 -9.97
C SER A 206 -7.60 -2.81 -9.68
N SER A 207 -7.01 -3.38 -10.73
CA SER A 207 -5.84 -4.25 -10.62
C SER A 207 -5.15 -4.41 -11.97
N ARG A 208 -3.83 -4.65 -11.98
CA ARG A 208 -3.16 -5.28 -13.13
C ARG A 208 -3.66 -6.72 -13.31
N PRO A 209 -3.60 -7.28 -14.54
CA PRO A 209 -4.05 -8.65 -14.82
C PRO A 209 -2.99 -9.68 -14.37
N GLU A 210 -2.59 -9.65 -13.10
CA GLU A 210 -1.68 -10.65 -12.56
C GLU A 210 -2.34 -12.05 -12.59
N PRO A 211 -1.58 -13.13 -12.86
CA PRO A 211 -2.17 -14.45 -13.11
C PRO A 211 -3.14 -14.92 -12.03
N LEU A 212 -2.81 -14.71 -10.75
CA LEU A 212 -3.65 -15.09 -9.61
C LEU A 212 -4.99 -14.33 -9.61
N ILE A 213 -4.95 -13.03 -9.86
CA ILE A 213 -6.15 -12.18 -9.89
C ILE A 213 -6.99 -12.53 -11.11
N GLN A 214 -6.37 -12.69 -12.27
CA GLN A 214 -7.05 -13.06 -13.51
C GLN A 214 -7.73 -14.44 -13.37
N GLU A 215 -7.02 -15.46 -12.91
CA GLU A 215 -7.55 -16.80 -12.68
C GLU A 215 -8.72 -16.77 -11.70
N ARG A 216 -8.59 -16.02 -10.60
CA ARG A 216 -9.65 -15.95 -9.59
C ARG A 216 -10.89 -15.25 -10.15
N MET A 217 -10.70 -14.13 -10.84
CA MET A 217 -11.78 -13.39 -11.47
C MET A 217 -12.48 -14.21 -12.58
N MET A 218 -11.79 -15.15 -13.24
CA MET A 218 -12.37 -16.04 -14.26
C MET A 218 -13.03 -17.31 -13.71
N SER A 219 -12.57 -17.83 -12.57
CA SER A 219 -12.98 -19.14 -12.04
C SER A 219 -14.35 -19.16 -11.35
N GLN A 220 -14.89 -18.03 -10.91
CA GLN A 220 -16.22 -17.97 -10.27
C GLN A 220 -17.26 -17.33 -11.21
N GLY A 221 -18.16 -18.16 -11.73
CA GLY A 221 -19.20 -17.81 -12.72
C GLY A 221 -20.44 -17.13 -12.14
N GLY A 222 -20.30 -16.11 -11.29
CA GLY A 222 -21.42 -15.29 -10.81
C GLY A 222 -21.93 -14.31 -11.86
N ALA A 223 -23.25 -14.06 -11.90
CA ALA A 223 -23.93 -13.22 -12.89
C ALA A 223 -23.81 -11.71 -12.61
N SER A 224 -23.39 -11.29 -11.41
CA SER A 224 -23.33 -9.87 -11.02
C SER A 224 -21.96 -9.22 -11.20
N ARG A 225 -21.02 -9.86 -11.91
CA ARG A 225 -19.67 -9.32 -12.15
C ARG A 225 -19.59 -8.65 -13.52
N SER A 226 -19.01 -7.45 -13.55
CA SER A 226 -18.57 -6.80 -14.78
C SER A 226 -17.07 -6.60 -14.70
N VAL A 227 -16.34 -7.16 -15.67
CA VAL A 227 -14.89 -6.99 -15.79
C VAL A 227 -14.63 -6.18 -17.04
N VAL A 228 -13.91 -5.07 -16.87
CA VAL A 228 -13.51 -4.20 -17.97
C VAL A 228 -12.00 -4.28 -18.11
N TYR A 229 -11.54 -4.82 -19.23
CA TYR A 229 -10.12 -4.87 -19.56
C TYR A 229 -9.73 -3.58 -20.29
N LEU A 230 -9.03 -2.68 -19.60
CA LEU A 230 -8.63 -1.40 -20.17
C LEU A 230 -7.69 -1.53 -21.38
N HIS A 231 -7.00 -2.66 -21.53
CA HIS A 231 -6.15 -2.92 -22.69
C HIS A 231 -6.92 -3.34 -23.95
N ASP A 232 -8.20 -3.69 -23.81
CA ASP A 232 -9.09 -4.03 -24.94
C ASP A 232 -9.74 -2.78 -25.57
N ILE A 233 -9.56 -1.60 -24.95
CA ILE A 233 -9.99 -0.32 -25.53
C ILE A 233 -9.16 -0.06 -26.79
N GLU A 234 -9.84 0.35 -27.86
CA GLU A 234 -9.20 0.63 -29.14
C GLU A 234 -8.08 1.68 -28.97
N GLU A 235 -6.89 1.37 -29.49
CA GLU A 235 -5.70 2.22 -29.36
C GLU A 235 -5.94 3.62 -29.96
N SER A 236 -6.81 3.74 -30.97
CA SER A 236 -7.21 5.02 -31.56
C SER A 236 -7.94 5.94 -30.57
N ILE A 237 -8.78 5.39 -29.69
CA ILE A 237 -9.52 6.14 -28.66
C ILE A 237 -8.53 6.67 -27.61
N VAL A 238 -7.63 5.80 -27.14
CA VAL A 238 -6.63 6.19 -26.13
C VAL A 238 -5.63 7.21 -26.69
N GLU A 239 -5.27 7.10 -27.97
CA GLU A 239 -4.43 8.09 -28.66
C GLU A 239 -5.11 9.47 -28.72
N GLU A 240 -6.40 9.55 -29.08
CA GLU A 240 -7.12 10.82 -29.14
C GLU A 240 -7.34 11.44 -27.75
N ASP A 241 -7.62 10.64 -26.71
CA ASP A 241 -7.69 11.13 -25.33
C ASP A 241 -6.33 11.66 -24.84
N THR A 242 -5.26 10.94 -25.17
CA THR A 242 -3.88 11.35 -24.84
C THR A 242 -3.51 12.65 -25.56
N LYS A 243 -3.86 12.77 -26.83
CA LYS A 243 -3.66 13.98 -27.63
C LYS A 243 -4.43 15.16 -27.03
N LYS A 244 -5.69 14.98 -26.65
CA LYS A 244 -6.49 16.00 -25.97
C LYS A 244 -5.83 16.45 -24.67
N TYR A 245 -5.36 15.50 -23.84
CA TYR A 245 -4.63 15.82 -22.62
C TYR A 245 -3.34 16.61 -22.88
N LEU A 246 -2.55 16.23 -23.88
CA LEU A 246 -1.31 16.92 -24.23
C LEU A 246 -1.58 18.33 -24.76
N THR A 247 -2.58 18.50 -25.64
CA THR A 247 -3.01 19.81 -26.14
C THR A 247 -3.40 20.73 -24.98
N GLU A 248 -4.25 20.26 -24.07
CA GLU A 248 -4.69 21.06 -22.92
C GLU A 248 -3.54 21.31 -21.93
N SER A 249 -2.66 20.35 -21.69
CA SER A 249 -1.57 20.53 -20.73
C SER A 249 -0.48 21.48 -21.21
N LEU A 250 -0.28 21.56 -22.53
CA LEU A 250 0.78 22.37 -23.16
C LEU A 250 0.26 23.67 -23.78
N HIS A 251 -1.03 23.99 -23.64
CA HIS A 251 -1.64 25.16 -24.29
C HIS A 251 -0.99 26.50 -23.87
N SER A 252 -0.49 26.59 -22.63
CA SER A 252 0.16 27.79 -22.08
C SER A 252 1.67 27.83 -22.33
N MET A 253 2.23 26.82 -22.99
CA MET A 253 3.65 26.78 -23.31
C MET A 253 3.99 27.83 -24.38
N ILE A 254 5.13 28.51 -24.21
CA ILE A 254 5.64 29.48 -25.18
C ILE A 254 7.02 29.02 -25.67
N PRO A 255 7.20 28.81 -26.99
CA PRO A 255 6.17 28.81 -28.04
C PRO A 255 5.22 27.62 -27.89
N LEU A 256 3.99 27.80 -28.39
CA LEU A 256 2.98 26.72 -28.42
C LEU A 256 3.45 25.59 -29.35
N PRO A 257 3.45 24.33 -28.92
CA PRO A 257 3.80 23.20 -29.78
C PRO A 257 2.83 23.08 -30.97
N PRO A 258 3.33 22.92 -32.20
CA PRO A 258 2.51 22.61 -33.36
C PRO A 258 1.66 21.34 -33.17
N PRO A 259 0.44 21.27 -33.74
CA PRO A 259 -0.42 20.09 -33.64
C PRO A 259 0.24 18.78 -34.09
N GLU A 260 1.13 18.83 -35.08
CA GLU A 260 1.87 17.66 -35.57
C GLU A 260 2.87 17.11 -34.53
N GLU A 261 3.48 17.98 -33.74
CA GLU A 261 4.36 17.57 -32.63
C GLU A 261 3.54 16.91 -31.51
N ILE A 262 2.40 17.51 -31.15
CA ILE A 262 1.47 16.90 -30.17
C ILE A 262 1.00 15.52 -30.62
N LYS A 263 0.63 15.38 -31.90
CA LYS A 263 0.23 14.10 -32.50
C LYS A 263 1.35 13.07 -32.43
N LEU A 264 2.59 13.47 -32.72
CA LEU A 264 3.76 12.58 -32.59
C LEU A 264 3.98 12.11 -31.14
N LEU A 265 3.83 13.01 -30.17
CA LEU A 265 3.93 12.69 -28.74
C LEU A 265 2.81 11.75 -28.27
N ALA A 266 1.57 11.98 -28.71
CA ALA A 266 0.43 11.12 -28.42
C ALA A 266 0.67 9.70 -28.97
N LYS A 267 1.02 9.59 -30.25
CA LYS A 267 1.35 8.31 -30.89
C LYS A 267 2.52 7.60 -30.20
N ARG A 268 3.51 8.36 -29.72
CA ARG A 268 4.65 7.79 -28.99
C ARG A 268 4.25 7.23 -27.62
N SER A 269 3.27 7.84 -26.97
CA SER A 269 2.75 7.41 -25.67
C SER A 269 2.07 6.03 -25.75
N ARG A 270 1.65 5.60 -26.96
CA ARG A 270 0.81 4.40 -27.16
C ARG A 270 -0.40 4.48 -26.20
N ASN A 271 -0.77 3.38 -25.55
CA ASN A 271 -1.85 3.34 -24.56
C ASN A 271 -1.38 3.67 -23.11
N LEU A 272 -0.22 4.30 -22.93
CA LEU A 272 0.33 4.61 -21.60
C LEU A 272 0.12 6.07 -21.26
N PHE A 273 -1.00 6.39 -20.61
CA PHE A 273 -1.28 7.76 -20.14
C PHE A 273 -0.17 8.30 -19.21
N ILE A 274 0.47 7.43 -18.43
CA ILE A 274 1.61 7.80 -17.59
C ILE A 274 2.79 8.34 -18.41
N TYR A 275 2.99 7.87 -19.64
CA TYR A 275 4.02 8.41 -20.53
C TYR A 275 3.72 9.89 -20.81
N ALA A 276 2.49 10.22 -21.20
CA ALA A 276 2.07 11.58 -21.49
C ALA A 276 2.13 12.48 -20.23
N ALA A 277 1.69 11.97 -19.08
CA ALA A 277 1.75 12.72 -17.83
C ALA A 277 3.19 13.02 -17.38
N THR A 278 4.10 12.03 -17.45
CA THR A 278 5.54 12.22 -17.17
C THR A 278 6.18 13.15 -18.19
N LEU A 279 5.79 13.05 -19.46
CA LEU A 279 6.28 13.91 -20.53
C LEU A 279 5.90 15.38 -20.33
N VAL A 280 4.65 15.67 -19.96
CA VAL A 280 4.20 17.04 -19.64
C VAL A 280 5.00 17.61 -18.48
N GLN A 281 5.15 16.86 -17.39
CA GLN A 281 5.93 17.31 -16.23
C GLN A 281 7.43 17.45 -16.54
N TYR A 282 7.92 16.71 -17.53
CA TYR A 282 9.26 16.92 -18.04
C TYR A 282 9.32 18.22 -18.86
N ILE A 283 8.49 18.41 -19.89
CA ILE A 283 8.61 19.51 -20.85
C ILE A 283 8.15 20.85 -20.29
N TYR A 284 6.95 20.90 -19.73
CA TYR A 284 6.28 22.13 -19.29
C TYR A 284 5.71 21.97 -17.87
N PRO A 285 6.59 21.95 -16.88
CA PRO A 285 6.17 21.86 -15.50
C PRO A 285 5.72 23.23 -14.97
N LYS A 286 4.57 23.25 -14.29
CA LYS A 286 3.85 24.49 -13.92
C LYS A 286 4.61 25.41 -12.97
N ASP A 287 5.41 24.84 -12.06
CA ASP A 287 5.90 25.60 -10.90
C ASP A 287 7.35 26.10 -11.02
N VAL A 288 8.02 25.88 -12.18
CA VAL A 288 9.38 26.40 -12.40
C VAL A 288 9.59 26.73 -13.87
N HIS A 289 10.21 27.89 -14.12
CA HIS A 289 10.69 28.25 -15.44
C HIS A 289 11.80 27.33 -15.93
N VAL A 290 11.50 26.61 -17.01
CA VAL A 290 12.45 25.79 -17.78
C VAL A 290 12.39 26.19 -19.24
N ASP A 291 13.48 25.95 -19.97
CA ASP A 291 13.50 26.09 -21.42
C ASP A 291 12.69 24.96 -22.06
N SER A 292 11.36 25.13 -22.02
CA SER A 292 10.37 24.14 -22.42
C SER A 292 10.52 23.79 -23.90
N ASN A 293 10.91 24.77 -24.74
CA ASN A 293 11.16 24.57 -26.17
C ASN A 293 12.37 23.67 -26.40
N SER A 294 13.48 23.93 -25.74
CA SER A 294 14.68 23.08 -25.83
C SER A 294 14.40 21.65 -25.38
N TRP A 295 13.63 21.48 -24.30
CA TRP A 295 13.28 20.16 -23.77
C TRP A 295 12.32 19.39 -24.67
N LEU A 296 11.32 20.07 -25.24
CA LEU A 296 10.44 19.51 -26.27
C LEU A 296 11.25 19.04 -27.49
N ARG A 297 12.13 19.90 -28.03
CA ARG A 297 12.99 19.55 -29.18
C ARG A 297 13.90 18.36 -28.88
N SER A 298 14.51 18.33 -27.69
CA SER A 298 15.35 17.20 -27.26
C SER A 298 14.55 15.90 -27.19
N MET A 299 13.29 15.96 -26.74
CA MET A 299 12.43 14.79 -26.69
C MET A 299 12.02 14.34 -28.10
N LEU A 300 11.59 15.26 -28.97
CA LEU A 300 11.22 14.97 -30.36
C LEU A 300 12.39 14.37 -31.14
N ALA A 301 13.62 14.85 -30.92
CA ALA A 301 14.83 14.27 -31.49
C ALA A 301 15.06 12.82 -31.01
N THR A 302 14.83 12.55 -29.73
CA THR A 302 14.95 11.20 -29.14
C THR A 302 13.88 10.25 -29.70
N ILE A 303 12.66 10.75 -29.94
CA ILE A 303 11.54 9.99 -30.50
C ILE A 303 11.78 9.67 -31.98
N SER A 304 12.41 10.59 -32.71
CA SER A 304 12.67 10.46 -34.15
C SER A 304 13.85 9.55 -34.48
N ASP A 305 14.70 9.21 -33.50
CA ASP A 305 15.82 8.29 -33.69
C ASP A 305 15.31 6.85 -33.83
N ARG A 306 15.44 6.30 -35.05
CA ARG A 306 14.94 4.96 -35.42
C ARG A 306 15.63 3.83 -34.66
N LYS A 307 16.80 4.05 -34.03
CA LYS A 307 17.43 3.06 -33.14
C LYS A 307 16.68 2.85 -31.82
N ALA A 308 15.72 3.71 -31.49
CA ALA A 308 14.92 3.64 -30.26
C ALA A 308 13.50 3.05 -30.47
N MET A 309 13.27 2.31 -31.56
CA MET A 309 12.00 1.60 -31.77
C MET A 309 11.90 0.40 -30.83
N ALA A 310 11.43 0.67 -29.61
CA ALA A 310 11.11 -0.33 -28.62
C ALA A 310 9.97 -1.24 -29.11
N GLU A 311 10.16 -2.56 -29.03
CA GLU A 311 9.17 -3.55 -29.47
C GLU A 311 8.01 -3.62 -28.47
N ASN A 312 8.29 -3.45 -27.18
CA ASN A 312 7.28 -3.50 -26.11
C ASN A 312 6.92 -2.11 -25.54
N LYS A 313 5.66 -1.91 -25.11
CA LYS A 313 5.15 -0.67 -24.50
C LYS A 313 5.97 -0.27 -23.25
N TYR A 314 6.45 -1.23 -22.47
CA TYR A 314 7.26 -0.95 -21.28
C TYR A 314 8.65 -0.41 -21.60
N GLU A 315 9.27 -0.85 -22.70
CA GLU A 315 10.57 -0.31 -23.14
C GLU A 315 10.48 1.16 -23.55
N VAL A 316 9.33 1.57 -24.12
CA VAL A 316 9.07 2.98 -24.45
C VAL A 316 9.06 3.84 -23.19
N LEU A 317 8.40 3.36 -22.14
CA LEU A 317 8.35 4.05 -20.85
C LEU A 317 9.73 4.09 -20.18
N ASP A 318 10.49 3.01 -20.27
CA ASP A 318 11.87 2.96 -19.77
C ASP A 318 12.79 3.95 -20.47
N GLN A 319 12.63 4.13 -21.78
CA GLN A 319 13.36 5.13 -22.55
C GLN A 319 13.00 6.54 -22.08
N LEU A 320 11.72 6.82 -21.78
CA LEU A 320 11.31 8.11 -21.23
C LEU A 320 11.97 8.36 -19.87
N TYR A 321 11.88 7.42 -18.92
CA TYR A 321 12.54 7.56 -17.62
C TYR A 321 14.05 7.73 -17.75
N THR A 322 14.69 6.98 -18.65
CA THR A 322 16.13 7.13 -18.93
C THR A 322 16.44 8.53 -19.44
N THR A 323 15.62 9.07 -20.33
CA THR A 323 15.81 10.38 -20.95
C THR A 323 15.67 11.50 -19.92
N VAL A 324 14.61 11.41 -19.10
CA VAL A 324 14.37 12.32 -17.98
C VAL A 324 15.54 12.30 -17.00
N LEU A 325 15.98 11.12 -16.55
CA LEU A 325 17.10 11.01 -15.62
C LEU A 325 18.42 11.49 -16.24
N LYS A 326 18.69 11.20 -17.52
CA LYS A 326 19.86 11.76 -18.22
C LYS A 326 19.83 13.28 -18.22
N ALA A 327 18.70 13.89 -18.55
CA ALA A 327 18.56 15.34 -18.57
C ALA A 327 18.81 15.96 -17.19
N VAL A 328 18.36 15.30 -16.12
CA VAL A 328 18.56 15.76 -14.74
C VAL A 328 20.02 15.58 -14.28
N PHE A 329 20.61 14.40 -14.49
CA PHE A 329 21.96 14.06 -14.01
C PHE A 329 23.12 14.54 -14.92
N ASN A 330 22.85 14.86 -16.19
CA ASN A 330 23.85 15.42 -17.11
C ASN A 330 23.90 16.95 -17.10
N LYS A 331 23.06 17.62 -16.29
CA LYS A 331 23.34 19.01 -15.92
C LYS A 331 24.77 19.11 -15.38
N ARG A 332 25.39 20.29 -15.46
CA ARG A 332 26.75 20.57 -14.93
C ARG A 332 26.79 20.51 -13.40
N LEU A 333 26.38 19.38 -12.84
CA LEU A 333 26.39 19.07 -11.43
C LEU A 333 27.75 18.49 -11.06
N ASN A 334 28.28 18.92 -9.93
CA ASN A 334 29.45 18.30 -9.34
C ASN A 334 29.11 16.91 -8.77
N ASN A 335 30.14 16.13 -8.42
CA ASN A 335 29.93 14.75 -7.94
C ASN A 335 29.13 14.69 -6.62
N ASN A 336 29.23 15.71 -5.77
CA ASN A 336 28.50 15.76 -4.51
C ASN A 336 27.00 16.05 -4.73
N GLU A 337 26.66 16.94 -5.65
CA GLU A 337 25.27 17.21 -6.06
C GLU A 337 24.62 15.97 -6.69
N LYS A 338 25.34 15.25 -7.55
CA LYS A 338 24.85 13.99 -8.11
C LYS A 338 24.59 12.96 -7.02
N ARG A 339 25.50 12.82 -6.05
CA ARG A 339 25.33 11.91 -4.92
C ARG A 339 24.10 12.27 -4.09
N ARG A 340 23.96 13.53 -3.67
CA ARG A 340 22.79 13.99 -2.89
C ARG A 340 21.48 13.70 -3.62
N MET A 341 21.43 13.95 -4.93
CA MET A 341 20.23 13.66 -5.72
C MET A 341 19.96 12.16 -5.87
N GLN A 342 21.01 11.33 -5.96
CA GLN A 342 20.87 9.86 -5.90
C GLN A 342 20.35 9.39 -4.55
N ASP A 343 20.89 9.91 -3.44
CA ASP A 343 20.46 9.53 -2.09
C ASP A 343 18.98 9.87 -1.86
N VAL A 344 18.53 11.05 -2.30
CA VAL A 344 17.11 11.44 -2.27
C VAL A 344 16.26 10.51 -3.13
N LEU A 345 16.67 10.28 -4.37
CA LEU A 345 15.93 9.44 -5.31
C LEU A 345 15.78 8.01 -4.79
N TRP A 346 16.86 7.40 -4.30
CA TRP A 346 16.86 6.05 -3.75
C TRP A 346 16.05 5.97 -2.46
N THR A 347 16.10 7.01 -1.61
CA THR A 347 15.26 7.09 -0.40
C THR A 347 13.78 7.09 -0.75
N VAL A 348 13.36 7.87 -1.75
CA VAL A 348 11.97 7.91 -2.21
C VAL A 348 11.55 6.58 -2.84
N VAL A 349 12.41 5.98 -3.67
CA VAL A 349 12.12 4.70 -4.34
C VAL A 349 12.03 3.53 -3.35
N CYS A 350 12.89 3.49 -2.33
CA CYS A 350 12.91 2.42 -1.33
C CYS A 350 11.99 2.69 -0.13
N ALA A 351 11.25 3.80 -0.11
CA ALA A 351 10.32 4.14 0.94
C ALA A 351 9.22 3.09 1.07
N ARG A 352 8.80 2.79 2.31
CA ARG A 352 7.69 1.85 2.58
C ARG A 352 6.33 2.53 2.64
N GLU A 353 6.32 3.85 2.76
CA GLU A 353 5.14 4.70 2.63
C GLU A 353 5.58 6.06 2.08
N PRO A 354 4.68 6.86 1.49
CA PRO A 354 4.96 8.24 1.16
C PRO A 354 5.41 9.03 2.40
N MET A 355 6.42 9.88 2.24
CA MET A 355 7.08 10.58 3.35
C MET A 355 7.15 12.08 3.12
N THR A 356 7.27 12.85 4.19
CA THR A 356 7.53 14.30 4.11
C THR A 356 8.98 14.58 3.69
N SER A 357 9.25 15.79 3.19
CA SER A 357 10.60 16.28 2.87
C SER A 357 11.53 16.19 4.09
N ALA A 358 11.04 16.55 5.27
CA ALA A 358 11.78 16.45 6.53
C ALA A 358 12.14 15.01 6.90
N THR A 359 11.24 14.06 6.62
CA THR A 359 11.51 12.62 6.84
C THR A 359 12.56 12.11 5.87
N ILE A 360 12.47 12.47 4.58
CA ILE A 360 13.48 12.12 3.56
C ILE A 360 14.83 12.72 3.93
N ALA A 361 14.88 13.98 4.38
CA ALA A 361 16.11 14.66 4.82
C ALA A 361 16.79 13.90 5.96
N SER A 362 16.00 13.50 6.96
CA SER A 362 16.50 12.72 8.10
C SER A 362 17.05 11.35 7.68
N LEU A 363 16.38 10.66 6.75
CA LEU A 363 16.77 9.30 6.32
C LEU A 363 17.89 9.30 5.28
N ALA A 364 17.97 10.33 4.43
CA ALA A 364 19.05 10.53 3.47
C ALA A 364 20.31 11.17 4.12
N SER A 365 20.23 11.60 5.39
CA SER A 365 21.29 12.36 6.08
C SER A 365 21.64 13.67 5.35
N LEU A 366 20.63 14.41 4.90
CA LEU A 366 20.75 15.67 4.17
C LEU A 366 19.94 16.77 4.86
N ASP A 367 20.21 18.02 4.49
CA ASP A 367 19.38 19.15 4.90
C ASP A 367 18.08 19.17 4.08
N GLU A 368 16.98 19.63 4.68
CA GLU A 368 15.68 19.68 4.01
C GLU A 368 15.71 20.53 2.72
N GLU A 369 16.46 21.64 2.72
CA GLU A 369 16.66 22.45 1.52
C GLU A 369 17.34 21.66 0.39
N GLN A 370 18.34 20.84 0.71
CA GLN A 370 19.03 20.01 -0.27
C GLN A 370 18.09 18.95 -0.86
N VAL A 371 17.21 18.38 -0.02
CA VAL A 371 16.18 17.45 -0.44
C VAL A 371 15.19 18.15 -1.38
N LEU A 372 14.68 19.32 -1.03
CA LEU A 372 13.75 20.08 -1.86
C LEU A 372 14.36 20.43 -3.23
N VAL A 373 15.63 20.85 -3.27
CA VAL A 373 16.34 21.11 -4.54
C VAL A 373 16.44 19.84 -5.40
N ALA A 374 16.76 18.69 -4.79
CA ALA A 374 16.82 17.42 -5.51
C ALA A 374 15.43 16.96 -6.02
N LEU A 375 14.40 17.06 -5.17
CA LEU A 375 13.02 16.72 -5.52
C LEU A 375 12.49 17.62 -6.64
N GLN A 376 12.80 18.91 -6.62
CA GLN A 376 12.43 19.84 -7.68
C GLN A 376 13.03 19.44 -9.03
N ALA A 377 14.26 18.93 -9.03
CA ALA A 377 14.90 18.41 -10.23
C ALA A 377 14.27 17.09 -10.72
N LEU A 378 13.72 16.28 -9.80
CA LEU A 378 13.14 14.96 -10.06
C LEU A 378 11.61 14.97 -10.24
N ARG A 379 10.97 16.14 -10.24
CA ARG A 379 9.50 16.29 -10.28
C ARG A 379 8.80 15.57 -11.45
N SER A 380 9.50 15.34 -12.56
CA SER A 380 8.97 14.60 -13.70
C SER A 380 8.76 13.11 -13.43
N VAL A 381 9.31 12.59 -12.33
CA VAL A 381 9.15 11.19 -11.90
C VAL A 381 8.72 11.06 -10.43
N VAL A 382 8.81 12.15 -9.66
CA VAL A 382 8.39 12.24 -8.26
C VAL A 382 7.30 13.30 -8.11
N HIS A 383 6.17 12.95 -7.50
CA HIS A 383 5.16 13.93 -7.13
C HIS A 383 5.63 14.73 -5.91
N VAL A 384 5.76 16.05 -6.09
CA VAL A 384 6.08 16.99 -5.01
C VAL A 384 4.88 17.91 -4.82
N PRO A 385 3.91 17.55 -3.97
CA PRO A 385 2.76 18.39 -3.69
C PRO A 385 3.15 19.69 -2.97
N GLU A 386 2.38 20.76 -3.16
CA GLU A 386 2.58 22.01 -2.45
C GLU A 386 2.42 21.82 -0.93
N GLY A 387 3.28 22.47 -0.15
CA GLY A 387 3.26 22.45 1.32
C GLY A 387 3.98 21.26 1.96
N ARG A 388 3.59 20.91 3.21
CA ARG A 388 4.18 19.79 3.99
C ARG A 388 3.50 18.45 3.67
N SER A 389 3.28 18.21 2.39
CA SER A 389 2.51 17.08 1.88
C SER A 389 3.42 15.87 1.62
N LEU A 390 2.84 14.69 1.42
CA LEU A 390 3.59 13.44 1.27
C LEU A 390 4.18 13.32 -0.14
N ILE A 391 5.45 12.98 -0.22
CA ILE A 391 6.20 12.78 -1.46
C ILE A 391 6.15 11.31 -1.84
N LEU A 392 5.83 11.05 -3.10
CA LEU A 392 5.75 9.73 -3.70
C LEU A 392 6.25 9.76 -5.14
N THR A 393 6.59 8.61 -5.70
CA THR A 393 6.83 8.51 -7.14
C THR A 393 5.52 8.74 -7.90
N LEU A 394 5.58 9.34 -9.09
CA LEU A 394 4.38 9.63 -9.90
C LEU A 394 3.56 8.40 -10.26
N HIS A 395 4.21 7.24 -10.38
CA HIS A 395 3.56 5.99 -10.73
C HIS A 395 4.42 4.80 -10.28
N ALA A 396 3.77 3.67 -9.97
CA ALA A 396 4.43 2.45 -9.49
C ALA A 396 5.45 1.86 -10.49
N SER A 397 5.27 2.10 -11.79
CA SER A 397 6.23 1.67 -12.82
C SER A 397 7.60 2.33 -12.70
N PHE A 398 7.72 3.46 -11.98
CA PHE A 398 9.01 4.14 -11.83
C PHE A 398 9.92 3.45 -10.81
N PRO A 399 9.48 3.12 -9.58
CA PRO A 399 10.21 2.20 -8.70
C PRO A 399 10.60 0.89 -9.39
N GLU A 400 9.67 0.24 -10.10
CA GLU A 400 9.96 -0.99 -10.85
C GLU A 400 11.09 -0.79 -11.87
N TYR A 401 11.04 0.31 -12.62
CA TYR A 401 12.09 0.69 -13.55
C TYR A 401 13.45 0.91 -12.88
N MET A 402 13.47 1.47 -11.67
CA MET A 402 14.68 1.82 -10.92
C MET A 402 15.34 0.62 -10.24
N LEU A 403 14.53 -0.35 -9.78
CA LEU A 403 14.98 -1.51 -8.99
C LEU A 403 15.34 -2.74 -9.85
N ASP A 404 14.89 -2.78 -11.11
CA ASP A 404 15.15 -3.91 -11.99
C ASP A 404 16.58 -3.91 -12.56
N ARG A 405 17.41 -4.84 -12.05
CA ARG A 405 18.81 -5.07 -12.50
C ARG A 405 18.91 -5.53 -13.95
N SER A 406 17.94 -6.31 -14.44
CA SER A 406 17.98 -6.88 -15.79
C SER A 406 17.95 -5.80 -16.87
N ARG A 407 17.43 -4.63 -16.52
CA ARG A 407 17.32 -3.49 -17.43
C ARG A 407 18.62 -2.70 -17.59
N LEU A 408 19.73 -3.15 -16.97
CA LEU A 408 21.13 -2.68 -17.15
C LEU A 408 21.30 -1.14 -17.30
N LYS A 409 20.74 -0.38 -16.36
CA LYS A 409 20.68 1.09 -16.45
C LYS A 409 21.75 1.79 -15.62
N ARG A 410 22.34 2.85 -16.16
CA ARG A 410 23.28 3.76 -15.48
C ARG A 410 22.74 4.37 -14.16
N PHE A 411 21.42 4.44 -14.01
CA PHE A 411 20.74 5.04 -12.86
C PHE A 411 20.09 4.01 -11.93
N HIS A 412 20.39 2.71 -12.12
CA HIS A 412 19.84 1.63 -11.30
C HIS A 412 20.04 1.91 -9.81
N CYS A 413 18.98 1.73 -9.03
CA CYS A 413 19.02 1.83 -7.56
C CYS A 413 19.51 0.50 -6.99
N ASP A 414 20.64 0.53 -6.29
CA ASP A 414 21.06 -0.63 -5.52
C ASP A 414 20.17 -0.76 -4.27
N GLU A 415 19.04 -1.46 -4.42
CA GLU A 415 18.03 -1.63 -3.38
C GLU A 415 18.63 -2.10 -2.05
N SER A 416 19.56 -3.05 -2.11
CA SER A 416 20.23 -3.62 -0.95
C SER A 416 21.01 -2.56 -0.18
N ASN A 417 21.81 -1.75 -0.89
CA ASN A 417 22.59 -0.68 -0.27
C ASN A 417 21.71 0.48 0.20
N ALA A 418 20.67 0.84 -0.56
CA ALA A 418 19.71 1.87 -0.17
C ALA A 418 18.96 1.46 1.12
N ASN A 419 18.43 0.24 1.18
CA ASN A 419 17.76 -0.27 2.38
C ASN A 419 18.71 -0.41 3.57
N LYS A 420 20.00 -0.74 3.34
CA LYS A 420 21.02 -0.72 4.39
C LYS A 420 21.15 0.67 5.00
N THR A 421 21.27 1.70 4.19
CA THR A 421 21.35 3.09 4.65
C THR A 421 20.08 3.50 5.39
N LEU A 422 18.90 3.13 4.89
CA LEU A 422 17.62 3.43 5.56
C LEU A 422 17.49 2.72 6.90
N ALA A 423 17.86 1.44 7.00
CA ALA A 423 17.88 0.70 8.27
C ALA A 423 18.83 1.35 9.28
N PHE A 424 20.04 1.72 8.85
CA PHE A 424 21.02 2.44 9.67
C PHE A 424 20.47 3.76 10.20
N CYS A 425 19.88 4.59 9.34
CA CYS A 425 19.27 5.85 9.74
C CYS A 425 18.09 5.64 10.69
N CYS A 426 17.26 4.62 10.47
CA CYS A 426 16.18 4.26 11.40
C CYS A 426 16.73 3.91 12.79
N PHE A 427 17.76 3.06 12.88
CA PHE A 427 18.37 2.71 14.17
C PHE A 427 18.99 3.92 14.87
N ASN A 428 19.70 4.79 14.15
CA ASN A 428 20.28 5.99 14.77
C ASN A 428 19.21 7.00 15.22
N LEU A 429 18.13 7.15 14.45
CA LEU A 429 17.02 8.00 14.85
C LEU A 429 16.33 7.45 16.10
N MET A 430 16.05 6.14 16.13
CA MET A 430 15.50 5.49 17.32
C MET A 430 16.46 5.61 18.51
N ARG A 431 17.78 5.43 18.30
CA ARG A 431 18.82 5.61 19.32
C ARG A 431 18.79 6.98 19.97
N SER A 432 18.58 8.02 19.18
CA SER A 432 18.61 9.41 19.65
C SER A 432 17.26 9.93 20.18
N ARG A 433 16.13 9.36 19.75
CA ARG A 433 14.79 9.90 20.03
C ARG A 433 13.93 9.03 20.94
N LEU A 434 14.12 7.72 20.95
CA LEU A 434 13.40 6.86 21.87
C LEU A 434 13.89 7.11 23.29
N ARG A 435 12.94 7.39 24.18
CA ARG A 435 13.17 7.58 25.60
C ARG A 435 11.98 7.04 26.37
N PHE A 436 12.23 6.63 27.61
CA PHE A 436 11.18 6.24 28.53
C PHE A 436 10.16 7.36 28.71
N ASN A 437 8.87 7.01 28.68
CA ASN A 437 7.77 7.96 28.89
C ASN A 437 7.84 9.13 27.90
N ILE A 438 7.92 8.84 26.60
CA ILE A 438 8.21 9.83 25.55
C ILE A 438 7.17 10.97 25.51
N CYS A 439 5.92 10.64 25.85
CA CYS A 439 4.81 11.59 25.96
C CYS A 439 4.69 12.25 27.33
N GLU A 440 5.59 11.97 28.28
CA GLU A 440 5.67 12.54 29.64
C GLU A 440 4.40 12.30 30.48
N LEU A 441 3.78 11.14 30.31
CA LEU A 441 2.53 10.77 30.98
C LEU A 441 2.69 10.85 32.50
N GLU A 442 1.70 11.47 33.14
CA GLU A 442 1.68 11.79 34.56
C GLU A 442 1.62 10.52 35.42
N SER A 443 1.00 9.46 34.91
CA SER A 443 0.94 8.16 35.54
C SER A 443 0.86 7.05 34.50
N LEU A 444 1.71 6.03 34.69
CA LEU A 444 1.75 4.84 33.84
C LEU A 444 0.52 3.94 34.05
N TYR A 445 -0.26 4.17 35.11
CA TYR A 445 -1.44 3.39 35.49
C TYR A 445 -2.75 3.93 34.91
N LEU A 446 -2.72 5.14 34.33
CA LEU A 446 -3.87 5.71 33.64
C LEU A 446 -4.05 5.03 32.29
N THR A 447 -5.31 4.74 31.97
CA THR A 447 -5.69 4.31 30.63
C THR A 447 -5.63 5.51 29.68
N ASP A 448 -5.46 5.25 28.38
CA ASP A 448 -5.24 6.30 27.38
C ASP A 448 -6.37 7.34 27.34
N ASP A 449 -7.61 6.92 27.61
CA ASP A 449 -8.82 7.76 27.75
C ASP A 449 -8.81 8.67 28.99
N GLN A 450 -8.03 8.30 30.01
CA GLN A 450 -7.87 9.09 31.23
C GLN A 450 -6.74 10.12 31.12
N VAL A 451 -5.95 10.06 30.04
CA VAL A 451 -4.90 11.02 29.76
C VAL A 451 -5.46 12.16 28.91
N GLY A 452 -5.57 13.34 29.51
CA GLY A 452 -5.97 14.54 28.80
C GLY A 452 -5.05 14.86 27.62
N ASN A 453 -5.64 15.16 26.46
CA ASN A 453 -4.94 15.57 25.23
C ASN A 453 -3.85 14.59 24.75
N LEU A 454 -4.04 13.28 24.96
CA LEU A 454 -3.04 12.27 24.57
C LEU A 454 -2.66 12.38 23.09
N ASP A 455 -3.62 12.50 22.17
CA ASP A 455 -3.35 12.58 20.73
C ASP A 455 -2.48 13.79 20.37
N ALA A 456 -2.75 14.95 20.98
CA ALA A 456 -1.94 16.16 20.77
C ALA A 456 -0.52 16.00 21.33
N ARG A 457 -0.36 15.28 22.46
CA ARG A 457 0.95 14.96 23.04
C ARG A 457 1.73 14.00 22.16
N VAL A 458 1.06 12.96 21.65
CA VAL A 458 1.63 12.00 20.69
C VAL A 458 2.11 12.73 19.44
N ALA A 459 1.27 13.56 18.82
CA ALA A 459 1.64 14.34 17.63
C ALA A 459 2.82 15.31 17.88
N ARG A 460 2.97 15.81 19.11
CA ARG A 460 4.09 16.69 19.49
C ARG A 460 5.38 15.92 19.80
N CYS A 461 5.28 14.77 20.46
CA CYS A 461 6.42 14.02 20.98
C CYS A 461 6.96 12.97 19.99
N ILE A 462 6.10 12.44 19.11
CA ILE A 462 6.43 11.41 18.13
C ILE A 462 6.32 12.04 16.75
N SER A 463 7.46 12.45 16.20
CA SER A 463 7.50 13.04 14.86
C SER A 463 7.14 12.00 13.79
N PRO A 464 6.65 12.44 12.60
CA PRO A 464 6.42 11.54 11.47
C PRO A 464 7.65 10.69 11.12
N THR A 465 8.85 11.28 11.20
CA THR A 465 10.12 10.57 10.97
C THR A 465 10.37 9.47 12.01
N LEU A 466 10.11 9.73 13.29
CA LEU A 466 10.27 8.70 14.33
C LEU A 466 9.24 7.59 14.16
N SER A 467 7.99 7.95 13.87
CA SER A 467 6.93 6.98 13.57
C SER A 467 7.32 6.06 12.41
N TYR A 468 7.82 6.62 11.30
CA TYR A 468 8.32 5.86 10.16
C TYR A 468 9.44 4.90 10.57
N ALA A 469 10.47 5.39 11.27
CA ALA A 469 11.59 4.55 11.70
C ALA A 469 11.12 3.39 12.59
N CYS A 470 10.22 3.66 13.54
CA CYS A 470 9.65 2.63 14.42
C CYS A 470 8.80 1.61 13.68
N ARG A 471 8.13 1.98 12.57
CA ARG A 471 7.26 1.07 11.79
C ARG A 471 8.00 0.27 10.73
N TYR A 472 9.11 0.77 10.17
CA TYR A 472 9.69 0.19 8.95
C TYR A 472 11.16 -0.25 9.06
N TRP A 473 11.84 -0.05 10.19
CA TRP A 473 13.24 -0.48 10.35
C TRP A 473 13.46 -1.97 10.00
N ALA A 474 12.54 -2.85 10.42
CA ALA A 474 12.66 -4.29 10.18
C ALA A 474 12.46 -4.65 8.70
N SER A 475 11.62 -3.90 7.98
CA SER A 475 11.43 -4.09 6.54
C SER A 475 12.68 -3.71 5.76
N HIS A 476 13.34 -2.61 6.13
CA HIS A 476 14.62 -2.21 5.54
C HIS A 476 15.75 -3.18 5.89
N LEU A 477 15.80 -3.62 7.15
CA LEU A 477 16.78 -4.60 7.62
C LEU A 477 16.66 -5.92 6.84
N ARG A 478 15.45 -6.42 6.63
CA ARG A 478 15.21 -7.66 5.88
C ARG A 478 15.74 -7.62 4.45
N ALA A 479 15.72 -6.46 3.80
CA ALA A 479 16.25 -6.26 2.45
C ALA A 479 17.77 -5.99 2.41
N THR A 480 18.43 -5.98 3.57
CA THR A 480 19.85 -5.68 3.72
C THR A 480 20.65 -6.98 3.96
N PRO A 481 21.85 -7.15 3.39
CA PRO A 481 22.71 -8.28 3.72
C PRO A 481 23.15 -8.24 5.19
N ALA A 482 23.27 -9.42 5.80
CA ALA A 482 23.82 -9.61 7.14
C ALA A 482 25.26 -9.06 7.22
N THR A 483 25.43 -7.90 7.85
CA THR A 483 26.73 -7.27 8.08
C THR A 483 26.94 -7.05 9.55
N GLU A 484 28.18 -7.19 10.03
CA GLU A 484 28.52 -7.09 11.46
C GLU A 484 27.98 -5.80 12.11
N ASN A 485 28.11 -4.66 11.42
CA ASN A 485 27.59 -3.39 11.92
C ASN A 485 26.07 -3.40 12.11
N MET A 486 25.30 -4.02 11.19
CA MET A 486 23.84 -4.14 11.33
C MET A 486 23.45 -5.09 12.47
N HIS A 487 24.20 -6.17 12.68
CA HIS A 487 24.00 -7.05 13.83
C HIS A 487 24.20 -6.29 15.15
N ILE A 488 25.29 -5.52 15.27
CA ILE A 488 25.57 -4.72 16.46
C ILE A 488 24.44 -3.71 16.70
N MET A 489 23.96 -3.03 15.66
CA MET A 489 22.85 -2.07 15.78
C MET A 489 21.55 -2.74 16.26
N LEU A 490 21.20 -3.89 15.67
CA LEU A 490 20.01 -4.63 16.09
C LEU A 490 20.13 -5.08 17.56
N LEU A 491 21.28 -5.64 17.97
CA LEU A 491 21.49 -6.09 19.35
C LEU A 491 21.42 -4.94 20.36
N ASN A 492 22.01 -3.79 20.04
CA ASN A 492 21.92 -2.60 20.88
C ASN A 492 20.48 -2.10 21.00
N PHE A 493 19.74 -2.06 19.89
CA PHE A 493 18.32 -1.71 19.90
C PHE A 493 17.50 -2.66 20.77
N LEU A 494 17.67 -3.97 20.60
CA LEU A 494 16.95 -4.99 21.36
C LEU A 494 17.26 -4.93 22.87
N SER A 495 18.51 -4.63 23.22
CA SER A 495 18.96 -4.59 24.62
C SER A 495 18.52 -3.30 25.33
N ASP A 496 18.65 -2.16 24.66
CA ASP A 496 18.55 -0.85 25.31
C ASP A 496 17.24 -0.12 25.03
N GLN A 497 16.57 -0.41 23.91
CA GLN A 497 15.47 0.44 23.40
C GLN A 497 14.18 -0.29 23.06
N LEU A 498 14.16 -1.62 23.12
CA LEU A 498 13.00 -2.44 22.75
C LEU A 498 11.71 -1.97 23.46
N LEU A 499 11.79 -1.65 24.74
CA LEU A 499 10.65 -1.14 25.50
C LEU A 499 10.15 0.21 25.04
N PHE A 500 11.07 1.14 24.79
CA PHE A 500 10.73 2.49 24.36
C PHE A 500 10.12 2.47 22.97
N TRP A 501 10.58 1.56 22.12
CA TRP A 501 9.97 1.30 20.81
C TRP A 501 8.55 0.73 20.95
N MET A 502 8.34 -0.26 21.82
CA MET A 502 7.00 -0.80 22.09
C MET A 502 6.05 0.26 22.65
N GLU A 503 6.54 1.17 23.49
CA GLU A 503 5.78 2.31 23.99
C GLU A 503 5.31 3.20 22.83
N VAL A 504 6.21 3.56 21.91
CA VAL A 504 5.87 4.33 20.70
C VAL A 504 4.85 3.60 19.83
N LEU A 505 5.04 2.30 19.56
CA LEU A 505 4.06 1.54 18.76
C LEU A 505 2.68 1.48 19.43
N SER A 506 2.63 1.37 20.75
CA SER A 506 1.37 1.40 21.50
C SER A 506 0.69 2.77 21.38
N LEU A 507 1.44 3.85 21.54
CA LEU A 507 0.93 5.23 21.45
C LEU A 507 0.48 5.60 20.03
N CYS A 508 1.12 5.03 19.01
CA CYS A 508 0.76 5.18 17.60
C CYS A 508 -0.28 4.16 17.13
N TRP A 509 -0.86 3.36 18.04
CA TRP A 509 -1.90 2.37 17.73
C TRP A 509 -1.49 1.32 16.68
N CYS A 510 -0.19 0.99 16.62
CA CYS A 510 0.39 0.06 15.66
C CYS A 510 1.18 -1.07 16.32
N ILE A 511 0.92 -1.40 17.59
CA ILE A 511 1.62 -2.48 18.31
C ILE A 511 1.53 -3.85 17.64
N GLU A 512 0.45 -4.09 16.89
CA GLU A 512 0.18 -5.36 16.20
C GLU A 512 1.27 -5.71 15.17
N ILE A 513 1.86 -4.71 14.52
CA ILE A 513 2.94 -4.94 13.54
C ILE A 513 4.27 -5.33 14.24
N GLY A 514 4.40 -5.04 15.53
CA GLY A 514 5.65 -5.26 16.28
C GLY A 514 6.08 -6.73 16.31
N ALA A 515 5.13 -7.66 16.47
CA ALA A 515 5.41 -9.09 16.44
C ALA A 515 5.96 -9.53 15.07
N LEU A 516 5.34 -9.07 13.98
CA LEU A 516 5.80 -9.35 12.62
C LEU A 516 7.20 -8.78 12.37
N MET A 517 7.49 -7.57 12.87
CA MET A 517 8.81 -6.96 12.76
C MET A 517 9.89 -7.75 13.51
N MET A 518 9.58 -8.28 14.70
CA MET A 518 10.47 -9.16 15.45
C MET A 518 10.74 -10.46 14.70
N GLN A 519 9.70 -11.05 14.08
CA GLN A 519 9.86 -12.23 13.24
C GLN A 519 10.77 -11.95 12.05
N HIS A 520 10.61 -10.81 11.37
CA HIS A 520 11.51 -10.41 10.29
C HIS A 520 12.97 -10.29 10.75
N ALA A 521 13.21 -9.68 11.93
CA ALA A 521 14.54 -9.57 12.51
C ALA A 521 15.12 -10.95 12.88
N GLN A 522 14.31 -11.86 13.42
CA GLN A 522 14.71 -13.22 13.73
C GLN A 522 15.09 -13.99 12.46
N THR A 523 14.27 -13.95 11.40
CA THR A 523 14.60 -14.59 10.12
C THR A 523 15.89 -14.02 9.54
N TRP A 524 16.07 -12.71 9.59
CA TRP A 524 17.28 -12.05 9.11
C TRP A 524 18.55 -12.49 9.87
N LEU A 525 18.47 -12.73 11.18
CA LEU A 525 19.57 -13.27 11.98
C LEU A 525 19.94 -14.73 11.62
N LEU A 526 19.01 -15.48 11.03
CA LEU A 526 19.20 -16.90 10.69
C LEU A 526 19.75 -17.11 9.27
N VAL A 527 19.65 -16.10 8.40
CA VAL A 527 20.26 -16.13 7.06
C VAL A 527 21.76 -15.86 7.21
N ARG A 528 22.57 -16.93 7.20
CA ARG A 528 24.04 -16.87 7.24
C ARG A 528 24.65 -16.61 5.87
#